data_AF-A0A6A0AGY1-F1
#
_entry.id   AF-A0A6A0AGY1-F1
#
_cell.length_a   1.000
_cell.length_b   1.000
_cell.length_c   1.000
_cell.angle_alpha   90.00
_cell.angle_beta   90.00
_cell.angle_gamma   90.00
#
_symmetry.space_group_name_H-M   'P 1'
#
loop_
_entity.id
_entity.type
_entity.pdbx_description
1 polymer ?
#
loop_
_entity_poly.entity_id
_entity_poly.type
_entity_poly.pdbx_seq_one_letter_code
_entity_poly.pdbx_strand_id
1 'polypeptide(L)'
;MNGAAIALTDDHKPERPDERARIRAAGGQVFWHGGHRVMGVLSMSRALGDSLLKPFGVIATPEICDAARHPDDLFLLLATDGLWAALDNDAAVKLAR
;
A
#
# COMPACT_ATOMS: atom_id res chain seq x y z
N MET A 1 16.52 0.41 -20.24
CA MET A 1 15.03 0.46 -20.05
C MET A 1 14.56 1.90 -20.19
N ASN A 2 13.51 2.19 -20.97
CA ASN A 2 13.12 3.55 -21.41
C ASN A 2 12.33 4.36 -20.35
N GLY A 3 12.84 4.50 -19.12
CA GLY A 3 12.17 5.32 -18.09
C GLY A 3 10.77 4.81 -17.70
N ALA A 4 10.53 3.50 -17.85
CA ALA A 4 9.32 2.85 -17.37
C ALA A 4 9.34 2.75 -15.84
N ALA A 5 8.17 2.92 -15.20
CA ALA A 5 8.08 2.74 -13.77
C ALA A 5 8.08 1.25 -13.39
N ILE A 6 8.81 0.91 -12.31
CA ILE A 6 8.81 -0.42 -11.72
C ILE A 6 8.28 -0.27 -10.29
N ALA A 7 7.11 -0.83 -10.02
CA ALA A 7 6.55 -0.86 -8.67
C ALA A 7 7.33 -1.83 -7.79
N LEU A 8 7.88 -1.34 -6.67
CA LEU A 8 8.61 -2.14 -5.69
C LEU A 8 7.77 -2.51 -4.47
N THR A 9 6.59 -1.91 -4.33
CA THR A 9 5.63 -2.16 -3.25
C THR A 9 4.23 -2.29 -3.82
N ASP A 10 3.38 -3.02 -3.11
CA ASP A 10 1.95 -3.06 -3.36
C ASP A 10 1.22 -2.45 -2.15
N ASP A 11 0.16 -1.69 -2.42
CA ASP A 11 -0.55 -0.97 -1.38
C ASP A 11 -1.32 -1.96 -0.48
N HIS A 12 -1.09 -1.86 0.83
CA HIS A 12 -1.85 -2.62 1.83
C HIS A 12 -3.27 -2.03 2.03
N LYS A 13 -4.12 -2.19 1.00
CA LYS A 13 -5.52 -1.76 1.02
C LYS A 13 -6.43 -2.81 1.66
N PRO A 14 -7.42 -2.42 2.47
CA PRO A 14 -8.35 -3.37 3.11
C PRO A 14 -9.14 -4.28 2.14
N GLU A 15 -9.32 -3.87 0.89
CA GLU A 15 -9.99 -4.61 -0.17
C GLU A 15 -9.08 -5.59 -0.91
N ARG A 16 -7.76 -5.50 -0.74
CA ARG A 16 -6.82 -6.45 -1.34
C ARG A 16 -7.18 -7.87 -0.86
N PRO A 17 -7.33 -8.87 -1.74
CA PRO A 17 -7.98 -10.13 -1.39
C PRO A 17 -7.38 -10.87 -0.19
N ASP A 18 -6.05 -10.92 -0.10
CA ASP A 18 -5.28 -11.51 1.00
C ASP A 18 -5.46 -10.72 2.30
N GLU A 19 -5.38 -9.39 2.24
CA GLU A 19 -5.56 -8.51 3.39
C GLU A 19 -6.99 -8.59 3.92
N ARG A 20 -7.98 -8.61 3.03
CA ARG A 20 -9.40 -8.75 3.39
C ARG A 20 -9.67 -10.10 4.04
N ALA A 21 -9.06 -11.17 3.54
CA ALA A 21 -9.17 -12.50 4.13
C ALA A 21 -8.58 -12.53 5.53
N ARG A 22 -7.39 -11.95 5.72
CA ARG A 22 -6.70 -11.82 7.02
C ARG A 22 -7.52 -11.02 8.04
N ILE A 23 -8.08 -9.88 7.63
CA ILE A 23 -8.97 -9.05 8.47
C ILE A 23 -10.18 -9.87 8.93
N ARG A 24 -10.85 -10.57 8.00
CA ARG A 24 -12.02 -11.41 8.32
C ARG A 24 -11.69 -12.57 9.24
N ALA A 25 -10.55 -13.23 9.03
CA ALA A 25 -10.10 -14.33 9.88
C ALA A 25 -9.83 -13.88 11.33
N ALA A 26 -9.44 -12.62 11.53
CA ALA A 26 -9.28 -12.00 12.85
C ALA A 26 -10.60 -11.48 13.46
N GLY A 27 -11.75 -11.70 12.82
CA GLY A 27 -13.05 -11.18 13.26
C GLY A 27 -13.29 -9.70 12.93
N GLY A 28 -12.39 -9.07 12.16
CA GLY A 28 -12.58 -7.73 11.62
C GLY A 28 -13.49 -7.70 10.40
N GLN A 29 -13.96 -6.51 10.04
CA GLN A 29 -14.78 -6.27 8.86
C GLN A 29 -14.23 -5.09 8.05
N VAL A 30 -14.50 -5.10 6.74
CA VAL A 30 -14.14 -4.01 5.82
C VAL A 30 -15.42 -3.34 5.37
N PHE A 31 -15.56 -2.06 5.69
CA PHE A 31 -16.72 -1.25 5.36
C PHE A 31 -16.37 -0.22 4.29
N TRP A 32 -17.34 0.13 3.44
CA TRP A 32 -17.23 1.28 2.55
C TRP A 32 -17.69 2.54 3.28
N HIS A 33 -16.75 3.45 3.57
CA HIS A 33 -17.02 4.75 4.19
C HIS A 33 -16.08 5.80 3.58
N GLY A 34 -16.45 6.29 2.39
CA GLY A 34 -15.58 7.15 1.57
C GLY A 34 -14.33 6.42 1.07
N GLY A 35 -14.39 5.10 0.96
CA GLY A 35 -13.26 4.19 0.72
C GLY A 35 -13.37 2.94 1.60
N HIS A 36 -12.63 1.89 1.27
CA HIS A 36 -12.59 0.68 2.07
C HIS A 36 -11.80 0.90 3.36
N ARG A 37 -12.41 0.57 4.51
CA ARG A 37 -11.83 0.81 5.82
C ARG A 37 -12.01 -0.38 6.76
N VAL A 38 -10.96 -0.72 7.50
CA VAL A 38 -11.01 -1.71 8.59
C VAL A 38 -11.86 -1.17 9.72
N MET A 39 -12.92 -1.90 10.09
CA MET A 39 -13.93 -1.51 11.06
C MET A 39 -14.58 -0.14 10.78
N GLY A 40 -14.52 0.33 9.52
CA GLY A 40 -15.03 1.65 9.12
C GLY A 40 -14.11 2.81 9.48
N VAL A 41 -12.94 2.55 10.08
CA VAL A 41 -12.04 3.56 10.63
C VAL A 41 -10.81 3.76 9.74
N LEU A 42 -9.97 2.74 9.60
CA LEU A 42 -8.64 2.88 9.00
C LEU A 42 -8.64 2.46 7.52
N SER A 43 -8.14 3.33 6.63
CA SER A 43 -8.07 3.11 5.17
C SER A 43 -6.90 2.25 4.69
N MET A 44 -6.08 1.73 5.62
CA MET A 44 -4.99 0.79 5.37
C MET A 44 -5.22 -0.47 6.20
N SER A 45 -4.77 -1.62 5.70
CA SER A 45 -4.87 -2.91 6.40
C SER A 45 -3.65 -3.21 7.29
N ARG A 46 -2.56 -2.45 7.12
CA ARG A 46 -1.33 -2.55 7.92
C ARG A 46 -0.88 -1.16 8.34
N ALA A 47 -0.39 -1.05 9.56
CA ALA A 47 0.10 0.20 10.13
C ALA A 47 0.99 -0.04 11.35
N LEU A 48 1.97 0.84 11.54
CA LEU A 48 2.62 1.03 12.84
C LEU A 48 1.64 1.80 13.75
N GLY A 49 1.44 1.36 14.99
CA GLY A 49 0.41 1.93 15.86
C GLY A 49 -0.97 1.24 15.70
N ASP A 50 -2.07 1.99 15.81
CA ASP A 50 -3.46 1.48 15.69
C ASP A 50 -3.76 0.28 16.60
N SER A 51 -3.34 0.35 17.87
CA SER A 51 -3.48 -0.72 18.86
C SER A 51 -4.92 -1.24 18.99
N LEU A 52 -5.91 -0.33 18.91
CA LEU A 52 -7.34 -0.65 18.99
C LEU A 52 -7.84 -1.50 17.80
N LEU A 53 -7.14 -1.46 16.66
CA LEU A 53 -7.51 -2.22 15.46
C LEU A 53 -6.68 -3.49 15.27
N LYS A 54 -5.65 -3.72 16.10
CA LYS A 54 -4.85 -4.96 16.04
C LYS A 54 -5.68 -6.24 16.23
N PRO A 55 -6.64 -6.30 17.17
CA PRO A 55 -7.51 -7.47 17.31
C PRO A 55 -8.37 -7.76 16.07
N PHE A 56 -8.63 -6.75 15.22
CA PHE A 56 -9.45 -6.87 14.02
C PHE A 56 -8.62 -7.11 12.75
N GLY A 57 -7.38 -7.56 12.91
CA GLY A 57 -6.51 -7.86 11.79
C GLY A 57 -5.91 -6.62 11.14
N VAL A 58 -5.58 -5.57 11.89
CA VAL A 58 -4.51 -4.64 11.47
C VAL A 58 -3.18 -5.17 12.00
N ILE A 59 -2.14 -5.22 11.18
CA ILE A 59 -0.81 -5.71 11.61
C ILE A 59 0.28 -4.70 11.30
N ALA A 60 1.45 -4.87 11.92
CA ALA A 60 2.65 -4.04 11.67
C ALA A 60 3.69 -4.77 10.80
N THR A 61 3.41 -5.99 10.36
CA THR A 61 4.33 -6.80 9.55
C THR A 61 4.42 -6.23 8.12
N PRO A 62 5.62 -5.82 7.66
CA PRO A 62 5.80 -5.29 6.31
C PRO A 62 5.81 -6.40 5.25
N GLU A 63 5.65 -6.00 3.99
CA GLU A 63 6.10 -6.77 2.83
C GLU A 63 7.47 -6.25 2.40
N ILE A 64 8.40 -7.17 2.11
CA ILE A 64 9.78 -6.86 1.77
C ILE A 64 10.00 -7.27 0.31
N CYS A 65 10.56 -6.36 -0.47
CA CYS A 65 10.99 -6.61 -1.85
C CYS A 65 12.49 -6.36 -1.95
N ASP A 66 13.22 -7.39 -2.41
CA ASP A 66 14.63 -7.28 -2.75
C ASP A 66 14.78 -7.12 -4.26
N ALA A 67 15.36 -6.00 -4.70
CA ALA A 67 15.60 -5.71 -6.12
C ALA A 67 17.08 -5.41 -6.34
N ALA A 68 17.70 -6.13 -7.29
CA ALA A 68 19.08 -5.86 -7.69
C ALA A 68 19.14 -4.60 -8.55
N ARG A 69 20.13 -3.74 -8.27
CA ARG A 69 20.37 -2.53 -9.07
C ARG A 69 20.87 -2.89 -10.46
N HIS A 70 20.35 -2.22 -11.46
CA HIS A 70 20.81 -2.25 -12.84
C HIS A 70 21.50 -0.93 -13.21
N PRO A 71 22.53 -0.93 -14.09
CA PRO A 71 23.17 0.31 -14.55
C PRO A 71 22.23 1.33 -15.20
N ASP A 72 21.07 0.88 -15.69
CA ASP A 72 20.04 1.74 -16.31
C ASP A 72 19.06 2.37 -15.28
N ASP A 73 19.15 2.00 -14.00
CA ASP A 73 18.25 2.55 -12.98
C ASP A 73 18.55 4.04 -12.77
N LEU A 74 17.50 4.87 -12.83
CA LEU A 74 17.65 6.32 -12.77
C LEU A 74 17.54 6.86 -11.34
N PHE A 75 16.43 6.55 -10.67
CA PHE A 75 16.13 7.03 -9.32
C PHE A 75 15.08 6.13 -8.64
N LEU A 76 14.93 6.31 -7.34
CA LEU A 76 13.88 5.72 -6.53
C LEU A 76 12.89 6.84 -6.14
N LEU A 77 11.59 6.62 -6.39
CA LEU A 77 10.55 7.58 -6.03
C LEU A 77 9.70 7.03 -4.88
N LEU A 78 9.83 7.65 -3.71
CA LEU A 78 9.01 7.36 -2.53
C LEU A 78 8.11 8.56 -2.27
N ALA A 79 6.81 8.32 -2.07
CA ALA A 79 5.86 9.35 -1.72
C ALA A 79 4.73 8.76 -0.86
N THR A 80 4.02 9.65 -0.16
CA THR A 80 2.76 9.32 0.49
C THR A 80 1.64 9.20 -0.54
N ASP A 81 0.51 8.64 -0.13
CA ASP A 81 -0.70 8.48 -0.94
C ASP A 81 -1.23 9.80 -1.53
N GLY A 82 -0.87 10.95 -0.96
CA GLY A 82 -1.17 12.26 -1.55
C GLY A 82 -0.70 12.43 -3.01
N LEU A 83 0.42 11.80 -3.39
CA LEU A 83 0.87 11.76 -4.79
C LEU A 83 0.10 10.71 -5.60
N TRP A 84 0.05 9.49 -5.07
CA TRP A 84 -0.48 8.31 -5.75
C TRP A 84 -2.01 8.32 -5.91
N ALA A 85 -2.71 9.17 -5.16
CA ALA A 85 -4.13 9.44 -5.35
C ALA A 85 -4.42 10.27 -6.61
N ALA A 86 -3.41 10.96 -7.16
CA ALA A 86 -3.55 11.85 -8.31
C ALA A 86 -2.84 11.34 -9.58
N LEU A 87 -1.75 10.59 -9.43
CA LEU A 87 -0.90 10.14 -10.53
C LEU A 87 -0.67 8.63 -10.47
N ASP A 88 -0.68 7.99 -11.65
CA ASP A 88 -0.14 6.64 -11.80
C ASP A 88 1.41 6.65 -11.79
N ASN A 89 1.99 5.44 -11.64
CA ASN A 89 3.43 5.28 -11.50
C ASN A 89 4.22 5.84 -12.70
N ASP A 90 3.72 5.64 -13.93
CA ASP A 90 4.41 6.10 -15.14
C ASP A 90 4.35 7.63 -15.28
N ALA A 91 3.21 8.25 -14.94
CA ALA A 91 3.06 9.69 -14.92
C ALA A 91 3.96 10.34 -13.87
N ALA A 92 4.06 9.73 -12.67
CA ALA A 92 4.93 10.21 -11.61
C ALA A 92 6.42 10.12 -11.97
N VAL A 93 6.87 9.01 -12.54
CA VAL A 93 8.27 8.84 -13.00
C VAL A 93 8.60 9.80 -14.14
N LYS A 94 7.66 10.05 -15.06
CA LYS A 94 7.85 11.06 -16.13
C LYS A 94 7.95 12.47 -15.59
N LEU A 95 7.20 12.82 -14.54
CA LEU A 95 7.24 14.14 -13.90
C LEU A 95 8.53 14.38 -13.10
N ALA A 96 9.05 13.34 -12.46
CA ALA A 96 10.25 13.43 -11.62
C ALA A 96 11.57 13.51 -12.42
N ARG A 97 11.51 13.31 -13.75
CA ARG A 97 12.66 13.33 -14.65
C ARG A 97 12.78 14.67 -15.38
#